data_AF-A0A960MX53-F1
#
_entry.id   AF-A0A960MX53-F1
#
_cell.length_a   1.000
_cell.length_b   1.000
_cell.length_c   1.000
_cell.angle_alpha   90.00
_cell.angle_beta   90.00
_cell.angle_gamma   90.00
#
_symmetry.space_group_name_H-M   'P 1'
#
loop_
_entity.id
_entity.type
_entity.pdbx_description
1 polymer ?
#
loop_
_entity_poly.entity_id
_entity_poly.type
_entity_poly.pdbx_seq_one_letter_code
_entity_poly.pdbx_strand_id
1 'polypeptide(L)'
;SLALSIMVLQHFDFSIGKFFDAVGAVKQGGETKDFFTPGLKFKDTLELVSLCLALVMGTAGLPHILIRFYTVPDAKTARASVIWATIIIGLFYLMTTFFGFGAATIIGPDHIWGKDSNLSAPQLAEVLGGQIFFAFISAVAFATILAVVAGLTISASTSFAHDIFVNVIHHGKEHKPGEEIRVARITAFAVGIVAIVLAIVLRYQNVAFLVGLAFAVAASANLPVVCLTLFWKRFNTTGAVMGLAVGLFSSILFIVLSPNVMGIDGPEVAEAKRHLIQAAPLFPLANPAIVSLPLGLLAAVIGTLLKREPSAESKFAEMTVRAHTGLGAEQAEPH
;
A
#
# COMPACT_ATOMS: atom_id res chain seq x y z
N SER A 1 1.71 -6.44 -19.34
CA SER A 1 2.55 -7.44 -18.65
C SER A 1 2.71 -8.73 -19.43
N LEU A 2 1.64 -9.47 -19.76
CA LEU A 2 1.73 -10.73 -20.55
C LEU A 2 2.52 -10.58 -21.87
N ALA A 3 2.21 -9.56 -22.67
CA ALA A 3 2.93 -9.30 -23.92
C ALA A 3 4.43 -9.03 -23.71
N LEU A 4 4.78 -8.26 -22.68
CA LEU A 4 6.17 -8.00 -22.30
C LEU A 4 6.89 -9.27 -21.86
N SER A 5 6.27 -10.11 -21.04
CA SER A 5 6.85 -11.40 -20.62
C SER A 5 7.09 -12.35 -21.80
N ILE A 6 6.17 -12.37 -22.77
CA ILE A 6 6.32 -13.17 -24.00
C ILE A 6 7.45 -12.61 -24.87
N MET A 7 7.58 -11.29 -25.00
CA MET A 7 8.68 -10.67 -25.77
C MET A 7 10.04 -10.87 -25.11
N VAL A 8 10.11 -10.84 -23.78
CA VAL A 8 11.33 -11.23 -23.05
C VAL A 8 11.69 -12.69 -23.35
N LEU A 9 10.73 -13.61 -23.31
CA LEU A 9 10.99 -15.02 -23.65
C LEU A 9 11.39 -15.20 -25.11
N GLN A 10 10.81 -14.44 -26.04
CA GLN A 10 11.22 -14.43 -27.46
C GLN A 10 12.67 -13.98 -27.63
N HIS A 11 13.13 -13.00 -26.84
CA HIS A 11 14.52 -12.55 -26.87
C HIS A 11 15.52 -13.64 -26.42
N PHE A 12 15.07 -14.60 -25.60
CA PHE A 12 15.86 -15.75 -25.14
C PHE A 12 15.54 -17.06 -25.89
N ASP A 13 15.00 -16.98 -27.11
CA ASP A 13 14.61 -18.14 -27.94
C ASP A 13 13.63 -19.12 -27.25
N PHE A 14 12.75 -18.62 -26.37
CA PHE A 14 11.87 -19.42 -25.50
C PHE A 14 12.59 -20.37 -24.54
N SER A 15 13.90 -20.24 -24.34
CA SER A 15 14.65 -21.05 -23.40
C SER A 15 14.60 -20.44 -21.99
N ILE A 16 13.83 -21.08 -21.11
CA ILE A 16 13.81 -20.74 -19.68
C ILE A 16 15.20 -20.92 -19.07
N GLY A 17 15.96 -21.94 -19.49
CA GLY A 17 17.34 -22.16 -19.01
C GLY A 17 18.27 -20.98 -19.30
N LYS A 18 18.32 -20.51 -20.55
CA LYS A 18 19.16 -19.36 -20.94
C LYS A 18 18.74 -18.06 -20.24
N PHE A 19 17.44 -17.88 -19.99
CA PHE A 19 16.94 -16.74 -19.23
C PHE A 19 17.44 -16.77 -17.79
N PHE A 20 17.31 -17.90 -17.09
CA PHE A 20 17.77 -18.03 -15.71
C PHE A 20 19.31 -17.98 -15.60
N ASP A 21 20.04 -18.54 -16.56
CA ASP A 21 21.50 -18.43 -16.64
C ASP A 21 21.95 -16.97 -16.85
N ALA A 22 21.25 -16.22 -17.71
CA ALA A 22 21.51 -14.80 -17.93
C ALA A 22 21.19 -13.96 -16.68
N VAL A 23 20.15 -14.32 -15.92
CA VAL A 23 19.80 -13.68 -14.64
C VAL A 23 20.87 -13.94 -13.57
N GLY A 24 21.47 -15.14 -13.55
CA GLY A 24 22.58 -15.45 -12.64
C GLY A 24 23.92 -14.81 -13.04
N ALA A 25 24.05 -14.36 -14.29
CA ALA A 25 25.27 -13.78 -14.85
C ALA A 25 25.25 -12.24 -14.97
N VAL A 26 24.23 -11.56 -14.43
CA VAL A 26 24.15 -10.09 -14.53
C VAL A 26 25.26 -9.43 -13.72
N LYS A 27 26.00 -8.53 -14.37
CA LYS A 27 27.06 -7.74 -13.76
C LYS A 27 26.51 -6.40 -13.29
N GLN A 28 26.73 -6.07 -12.01
CA GLN A 28 26.43 -4.75 -11.44
C GLN A 28 27.73 -4.17 -10.89
N GLY A 29 28.23 -3.07 -11.47
CA GLY A 29 29.47 -2.43 -11.02
C GLY A 29 30.75 -3.25 -11.22
N GLY A 30 30.76 -4.20 -12.15
CA GLY A 30 31.94 -5.04 -12.47
C GLY A 30 32.00 -6.40 -11.78
N GLU A 31 31.13 -6.67 -10.80
CA GLU A 31 30.99 -7.99 -10.18
C GLU A 31 29.71 -8.70 -10.63
N THR A 32 29.80 -10.02 -10.86
CA THR A 32 28.65 -10.88 -11.16
C THR A 32 27.84 -11.04 -9.89
N LYS A 33 26.68 -10.37 -9.79
CA LYS A 33 25.77 -10.53 -8.66
C LYS A 33 24.70 -11.51 -9.04
N ASP A 34 24.78 -12.69 -8.45
CA ASP A 34 23.79 -13.73 -8.65
C ASP A 34 22.47 -13.30 -7.99
N PHE A 35 21.49 -12.88 -8.79
CA PHE A 35 20.19 -12.39 -8.31
C PHE A 35 19.38 -13.43 -7.53
N PHE A 36 19.80 -14.71 -7.58
CA PHE A 36 19.23 -15.79 -6.78
C PHE A 36 19.75 -15.82 -5.33
N THR A 37 20.80 -15.06 -5.00
CA THR A 37 21.28 -14.99 -3.62
C THR A 37 20.35 -14.12 -2.76
N PRO A 38 19.76 -14.67 -1.68
CA PRO A 38 18.95 -13.89 -0.77
C PRO A 38 19.81 -12.84 -0.06
N GLY A 39 19.32 -11.60 0.04
CA GLY A 39 19.97 -10.52 0.81
C GLY A 39 20.60 -9.38 0.00
N LEU A 40 20.40 -9.32 -1.32
CA LEU A 40 20.96 -8.25 -2.18
C LEU A 40 20.46 -6.83 -1.85
N LYS A 41 19.24 -6.70 -1.33
CA LYS A 41 18.63 -5.41 -0.93
C LYS A 41 18.35 -5.30 0.58
N PHE A 42 17.93 -6.41 1.21
CA PHE A 42 17.64 -6.47 2.65
C PHE A 42 18.65 -7.41 3.29
N LYS A 43 19.73 -6.86 3.85
CA LYS A 43 20.77 -7.65 4.54
C LYS A 43 20.28 -8.18 5.89
N ASP A 44 19.33 -7.49 6.52
CA ASP A 44 18.72 -7.90 7.78
C ASP A 44 17.43 -8.70 7.55
N THR A 45 17.41 -9.95 8.02
CA THR A 45 16.24 -10.83 7.92
C THR A 45 15.02 -10.26 8.64
N LEU A 46 15.23 -9.46 9.69
CA LEU A 46 14.18 -8.78 10.44
C LEU A 46 13.47 -7.70 9.60
N GLU A 47 14.20 -7.02 8.73
CA GLU A 47 13.64 -5.99 7.85
C GLU A 47 12.73 -6.61 6.79
N LEU A 48 13.15 -7.76 6.24
CA LEU A 48 12.34 -8.55 5.30
C LEU A 48 11.06 -9.07 5.97
N VAL A 49 11.17 -9.62 7.18
CA VAL A 49 10.00 -10.08 7.95
C VAL A 49 9.07 -8.91 8.27
N SER A 50 9.61 -7.75 8.64
CA SER A 50 8.81 -6.54 8.90
C SER A 50 8.09 -6.05 7.64
N LEU A 51 8.75 -6.05 6.47
CA LEU A 51 8.13 -5.70 5.21
C LEU A 51 7.01 -6.67 4.83
N CYS A 52 7.26 -7.99 4.96
CA CYS A 52 6.24 -9.01 4.71
C CYS A 52 5.05 -8.85 5.65
N LEU A 53 5.30 -8.60 6.93
CA LEU A 53 4.26 -8.32 7.92
C LEU A 53 3.47 -7.07 7.54
N ALA A 54 4.16 -5.97 7.21
CA ALA A 54 3.52 -4.72 6.77
C ALA A 54 2.64 -4.93 5.54
N LEU A 55 3.10 -5.70 4.56
CA LEU A 55 2.36 -5.93 3.32
C LEU A 55 1.13 -6.81 3.54
N VAL A 56 1.28 -7.93 4.27
CA VAL A 56 0.17 -8.86 4.55
C VAL A 56 -0.86 -8.21 5.48
N MET A 57 -0.41 -7.59 6.58
CA MET A 57 -1.28 -6.97 7.57
C MET A 57 -1.86 -5.65 7.06
N GLY A 58 -1.06 -4.87 6.33
CA GLY A 58 -1.50 -3.59 5.76
C GLY A 58 -2.59 -3.77 4.71
N THR A 59 -2.47 -4.77 3.83
CA THR A 59 -3.52 -5.06 2.84
C THR A 59 -4.85 -5.45 3.49
N ALA A 60 -4.82 -6.19 4.60
CA ALA A 60 -6.01 -6.56 5.35
C ALA A 60 -6.67 -5.36 6.09
N GLY A 61 -5.88 -4.37 6.50
CA GLY A 61 -6.34 -3.19 7.26
C GLY A 61 -6.90 -2.04 6.42
N LEU A 62 -6.96 -2.17 5.08
CA LEU A 62 -7.38 -1.10 4.19
C LEU A 62 -8.91 -1.04 4.03
N PRO A 63 -9.58 0.04 4.50
CA PRO A 63 -11.05 0.12 4.51
C PRO A 63 -11.68 0.04 3.11
N HIS A 64 -10.99 0.56 2.10
CA HIS A 64 -11.50 0.57 0.72
C HIS A 64 -11.69 -0.84 0.13
N ILE A 65 -10.93 -1.83 0.60
CA ILE A 65 -11.08 -3.23 0.17
C ILE A 65 -12.24 -3.88 0.93
N LEU A 66 -12.35 -3.61 2.24
CA LEU A 66 -13.39 -4.18 3.09
C LEU A 66 -14.79 -3.74 2.67
N ILE A 67 -14.99 -2.46 2.33
CA ILE A 67 -16.29 -1.91 1.89
C ILE A 67 -16.79 -2.60 0.61
N ARG A 68 -15.88 -2.96 -0.30
CA ARG A 68 -16.24 -3.72 -1.52
C ARG A 68 -16.69 -5.16 -1.24
N PHE A 69 -16.21 -5.78 -0.17
CA PHE A 69 -16.69 -7.11 0.22
C PHE A 69 -18.04 -7.04 0.92
N TYR A 70 -18.34 -5.95 1.61
CA TYR A 70 -19.63 -5.75 2.29
C TYR A 70 -20.79 -5.49 1.33
N THR A 71 -20.53 -5.12 0.07
CA THR A 71 -21.57 -4.98 -0.96
C THR A 71 -21.96 -6.31 -1.62
N VAL A 72 -21.28 -7.43 -1.28
CA VAL A 72 -21.65 -8.76 -1.80
C VAL A 72 -22.66 -9.40 -0.85
N PRO A 73 -23.90 -9.69 -1.29
CA PRO A 73 -24.96 -10.18 -0.40
C PRO A 73 -24.73 -11.61 0.12
N ASP A 74 -23.87 -12.39 -0.53
CA ASP A 74 -23.65 -13.80 -0.18
C ASP A 74 -22.18 -14.11 0.18
N ALA A 75 -21.98 -14.76 1.33
CA ALA A 75 -20.66 -15.10 1.86
C ALA A 75 -19.91 -16.18 1.05
N LYS A 76 -20.59 -17.02 0.28
CA LYS A 76 -19.94 -17.98 -0.63
C LYS A 76 -19.41 -17.25 -1.87
N THR A 77 -20.21 -16.34 -2.42
CA THR A 77 -19.80 -15.51 -3.57
C THR A 77 -18.63 -14.59 -3.20
N ALA A 78 -18.64 -14.01 -2.00
CA ALA A 78 -17.52 -13.21 -1.49
C ALA A 78 -16.22 -14.05 -1.39
N ARG A 79 -16.28 -15.27 -0.86
CA ARG A 79 -15.11 -16.17 -0.80
C ARG A 79 -14.58 -16.56 -2.18
N ALA A 80 -15.46 -16.87 -3.12
CA ALA A 80 -15.06 -17.17 -4.50
C ALA A 80 -14.37 -15.96 -5.17
N SER A 81 -14.89 -14.75 -4.95
CA SER A 81 -14.27 -13.52 -5.44
C SER A 81 -12.86 -13.30 -4.85
N VAL A 82 -12.67 -13.53 -3.55
CA VAL A 82 -11.36 -13.45 -2.88
C VAL A 82 -10.36 -14.45 -3.48
N ILE A 83 -10.79 -15.68 -3.77
CA ILE A 83 -9.92 -16.71 -4.37
C ILE A 83 -9.45 -16.25 -5.76
N TRP A 84 -10.38 -15.83 -6.63
CA TRP A 84 -10.03 -15.33 -7.96
C TRP A 84 -9.13 -14.10 -7.90
N ALA A 85 -9.42 -13.15 -7.01
CA ALA A 85 -8.57 -11.98 -6.79
C ALA A 85 -7.16 -12.39 -6.36
N THR A 86 -7.03 -13.34 -5.45
CA THR A 86 -5.73 -13.85 -4.96
C THR A 86 -4.93 -14.50 -6.09
N ILE A 87 -5.57 -15.31 -6.94
CA ILE A 87 -4.91 -15.94 -8.10
C ILE A 87 -4.43 -14.88 -9.09
N ILE A 88 -5.27 -13.90 -9.42
CA ILE A 88 -4.93 -12.82 -10.37
C ILE A 88 -3.78 -11.96 -9.83
N ILE A 89 -3.82 -11.58 -8.56
CA ILE A 89 -2.76 -10.81 -7.89
C ILE A 89 -1.46 -11.62 -7.84
N GLY A 90 -1.54 -12.91 -7.48
CA GLY A 90 -0.38 -13.81 -7.46
C GLY A 90 0.27 -13.95 -8.84
N LEU A 91 -0.55 -14.16 -9.89
CA LEU A 91 -0.07 -14.21 -11.27
C LEU A 91 0.58 -12.89 -11.70
N PHE A 92 -0.02 -11.75 -11.31
CA PHE A 92 0.54 -10.43 -11.59
C PHE A 92 1.91 -10.22 -10.93
N TYR A 93 2.07 -10.63 -9.66
CA TYR A 93 3.37 -10.54 -8.98
C TYR A 93 4.43 -11.44 -9.62
N LEU A 94 4.08 -12.67 -10.01
CA LEU A 94 5.00 -13.55 -10.75
C LEU A 94 5.45 -12.93 -12.07
N MET A 95 4.52 -12.37 -12.84
CA MET A 95 4.82 -11.66 -14.09
C MET A 95 5.69 -10.42 -13.84
N THR A 96 5.47 -9.71 -12.73
CA THR A 96 6.23 -8.52 -12.36
C THR A 96 7.69 -8.84 -12.06
N THR A 97 7.91 -9.89 -11.29
CA THR A 97 9.26 -10.42 -11.04
C THR A 97 9.94 -10.85 -12.33
N PHE A 98 9.21 -11.51 -13.24
CA PHE A 98 9.76 -11.99 -14.51
C PHE A 98 10.30 -10.86 -15.39
N PHE A 99 9.52 -9.80 -15.63
CA PHE A 99 10.03 -8.67 -16.42
C PHE A 99 11.05 -7.83 -15.64
N GLY A 100 11.00 -7.79 -14.30
CA GLY A 100 12.01 -7.13 -13.48
C GLY A 100 13.40 -7.74 -13.67
N PHE A 101 13.48 -9.07 -13.69
CA PHE A 101 14.70 -9.78 -14.06
C PHE A 101 15.08 -9.59 -15.53
N GLY A 102 14.09 -9.60 -16.44
CA GLY A 102 14.31 -9.29 -17.86
C GLY A 102 14.88 -7.88 -18.11
N ALA A 103 14.45 -6.88 -17.33
CA ALA A 103 15.01 -5.54 -17.37
C ALA A 103 16.46 -5.53 -16.86
N ALA A 104 16.74 -6.21 -15.75
CA ALA A 104 18.08 -6.30 -15.18
C ALA A 104 19.09 -6.96 -16.14
N THR A 105 18.68 -7.97 -16.91
CA THR A 105 19.54 -8.68 -17.87
C THR A 105 19.73 -7.93 -19.18
N ILE A 106 18.66 -7.38 -19.77
CA ILE A 106 18.68 -6.80 -21.12
C ILE A 106 19.18 -5.35 -21.11
N ILE A 107 18.77 -4.55 -20.11
CA ILE A 107 19.11 -3.12 -20.02
C ILE A 107 20.41 -2.93 -19.23
N GLY A 108 20.69 -3.83 -18.29
CA GLY A 108 21.78 -3.72 -17.34
C GLY A 108 21.43 -2.79 -16.16
N PRO A 109 21.84 -3.14 -14.92
CA PRO A 109 21.46 -2.38 -13.74
C PRO A 109 21.98 -0.94 -13.79
N ASP A 110 23.17 -0.69 -14.31
CA ASP A 110 23.78 0.65 -14.33
C ASP A 110 22.96 1.67 -15.15
N HIS A 111 22.25 1.24 -16.19
CA HIS A 111 21.36 2.11 -16.96
C HIS A 111 20.01 2.37 -16.24
N ILE A 112 19.51 1.40 -15.48
CA ILE A 112 18.28 1.52 -14.67
C ILE A 112 18.47 2.53 -13.53
N TRP A 113 19.63 2.50 -12.87
CA TRP A 113 19.95 3.45 -11.79
C TRP A 113 20.23 4.87 -12.31
N GLY A 114 20.65 5.02 -13.57
CA GLY A 114 20.96 6.33 -14.19
C GLY A 114 19.75 7.10 -14.76
N LYS A 115 18.69 6.41 -15.21
CA LYS A 115 17.55 7.01 -15.93
C LYS A 115 16.19 6.95 -15.21
N ASP A 116 16.20 6.69 -13.91
CA ASP A 116 15.03 6.56 -13.01
C ASP A 116 14.45 5.13 -12.94
N SER A 117 14.64 4.49 -11.78
CA SER A 117 14.27 3.09 -11.52
C SER A 117 12.75 2.85 -11.64
N ASN A 118 11.95 3.90 -11.45
CA ASN A 118 10.50 3.82 -11.53
C ASN A 118 9.99 3.58 -12.97
N LEU A 119 10.82 3.77 -13.99
CA LEU A 119 10.49 3.61 -15.42
C LEU A 119 11.02 2.30 -16.04
N SER A 120 11.40 1.32 -15.22
CA SER A 120 11.99 0.07 -15.67
C SER A 120 11.11 -0.69 -16.69
N ALA A 121 9.78 -0.69 -16.51
CA ALA A 121 8.87 -1.40 -17.41
C ALA A 121 8.68 -0.72 -18.78
N PRO A 122 8.42 0.60 -18.87
CA PRO A 122 8.44 1.31 -20.15
C PRO A 122 9.79 1.20 -20.87
N GLN A 123 10.92 1.36 -20.16
CA GLN A 123 12.25 1.25 -20.77
C GLN A 123 12.50 -0.14 -21.39
N LEU A 124 12.05 -1.20 -20.71
CA LEU A 124 12.11 -2.55 -21.25
C LEU A 124 11.25 -2.72 -22.52
N ALA A 125 10.08 -2.07 -22.56
CA ALA A 125 9.23 -2.05 -23.75
C ALA A 125 9.90 -1.33 -24.93
N GLU A 126 10.65 -0.26 -24.68
CA GLU A 126 11.40 0.46 -25.71
C GLU A 126 12.49 -0.42 -26.33
N VAL A 127 13.26 -1.14 -25.50
CA VAL A 127 14.35 -1.99 -25.99
C VAL A 127 13.84 -3.22 -26.75
N LEU A 128 12.74 -3.82 -26.31
CA LEU A 128 12.19 -5.05 -26.95
C LEU A 128 11.28 -4.77 -28.14
N GLY A 129 10.51 -3.68 -28.11
CA GLY A 129 9.43 -3.40 -29.08
C GLY A 129 9.51 -2.04 -29.78
N GLY A 130 10.57 -1.27 -29.53
CA GLY A 130 10.78 0.06 -30.11
C GLY A 130 9.84 1.14 -29.57
N GLN A 131 9.90 2.32 -30.19
CA GLN A 131 9.17 3.52 -29.75
C GLN A 131 7.65 3.37 -29.78
N ILE A 132 7.11 2.60 -30.72
CA ILE A 132 5.65 2.36 -30.84
C ILE A 132 5.14 1.55 -29.64
N PHE A 133 5.88 0.51 -29.25
CA PHE A 133 5.50 -0.31 -28.11
C PHE A 133 5.71 0.42 -26.78
N PHE A 134 6.77 1.22 -26.67
CA PHE A 134 6.96 2.16 -25.56
C PHE A 134 5.77 3.12 -25.41
N ALA A 135 5.34 3.76 -26.50
CA ALA A 135 4.21 4.69 -26.50
C ALA A 135 2.90 4.00 -26.10
N PHE A 136 2.66 2.78 -26.60
CA PHE A 136 1.48 2.00 -26.25
C PHE A 136 1.45 1.63 -24.76
N ILE A 137 2.54 1.05 -24.23
CA ILE A 137 2.63 0.69 -22.81
C ILE A 137 2.54 1.93 -21.91
N SER A 138 3.17 3.03 -22.30
CA SER A 138 3.09 4.30 -21.56
C SER A 138 1.67 4.87 -21.56
N ALA A 139 0.95 4.81 -22.69
CA ALA A 139 -0.44 5.25 -22.78
C ALA A 139 -1.37 4.41 -21.89
N VAL A 140 -1.21 3.07 -21.91
CA VAL A 140 -1.97 2.17 -21.03
C VAL A 140 -1.64 2.45 -19.56
N ALA A 141 -0.35 2.57 -19.21
CA ALA A 141 0.06 2.91 -17.85
C ALA A 141 -0.55 4.23 -17.38
N PHE A 142 -0.48 5.28 -18.21
CA PHE A 142 -1.08 6.58 -17.91
C PHE A 142 -2.60 6.49 -17.71
N ALA A 143 -3.31 5.80 -18.61
CA ALA A 143 -4.76 5.58 -18.48
C ALA A 143 -5.12 4.83 -17.20
N THR A 144 -4.36 3.79 -16.82
CA THR A 144 -4.60 3.05 -15.58
C THR A 144 -4.31 3.88 -14.32
N ILE A 145 -3.26 4.71 -14.32
CA ILE A 145 -2.95 5.62 -13.20
C ILE A 145 -4.10 6.61 -13.01
N LEU A 146 -4.56 7.26 -14.09
CA LEU A 146 -5.67 8.21 -14.01
C LEU A 146 -6.96 7.55 -13.49
N ALA A 147 -7.27 6.33 -13.96
CA ALA A 147 -8.43 5.59 -13.50
C ALA A 147 -8.37 5.28 -12.00
N VAL A 148 -7.22 4.81 -11.50
CA VAL A 148 -7.02 4.49 -10.07
C VAL A 148 -7.02 5.74 -9.21
N VAL A 149 -6.33 6.80 -9.64
CA VAL A 149 -6.28 8.08 -8.91
C VAL A 149 -7.68 8.68 -8.79
N ALA A 150 -8.47 8.68 -9.86
CA ALA A 150 -9.86 9.14 -9.83
C ALA A 150 -10.69 8.33 -8.82
N GLY A 151 -10.60 7.00 -8.86
CA GLY A 151 -11.33 6.12 -7.95
C GLY A 151 -10.96 6.33 -6.48
N LEU A 152 -9.67 6.41 -6.15
CA LEU A 152 -9.20 6.66 -4.79
C LEU A 152 -9.56 8.06 -4.30
N THR A 153 -9.49 9.07 -5.17
CA THR A 153 -9.86 10.46 -4.82
C THR A 153 -11.34 10.57 -4.51
N ILE A 154 -12.20 9.94 -5.32
CA ILE A 154 -13.65 9.90 -5.07
C ILE A 154 -13.90 9.22 -3.73
N SER A 155 -13.35 8.00 -3.52
CA SER A 155 -13.53 7.27 -2.26
C SER A 155 -13.06 8.05 -1.04
N ALA A 156 -11.91 8.73 -1.12
CA ALA A 156 -11.40 9.54 -0.02
C ALA A 156 -12.32 10.75 0.25
N SER A 157 -12.80 11.40 -0.81
CA SER A 157 -13.68 12.56 -0.68
C SER A 157 -15.06 12.21 -0.13
N THR A 158 -15.61 11.04 -0.49
CA THR A 158 -16.90 10.56 0.02
C THR A 158 -16.79 10.14 1.47
N SER A 159 -15.72 9.41 1.85
CA SER A 159 -15.48 9.07 3.25
C SER A 159 -15.30 10.32 4.10
N PHE A 160 -14.57 11.34 3.61
CA PHE A 160 -14.40 12.58 4.36
C PHE A 160 -15.71 13.39 4.46
N ALA A 161 -16.50 13.48 3.38
CA ALA A 161 -17.79 14.15 3.42
C ALA A 161 -18.75 13.47 4.42
N HIS A 162 -18.85 12.15 4.38
CA HIS A 162 -19.75 11.42 5.26
C HIS A 162 -19.23 11.36 6.72
N ASP A 163 -17.95 11.04 6.93
CA ASP A 163 -17.39 10.84 8.27
C ASP A 163 -17.09 12.15 9.00
N ILE A 164 -16.58 13.17 8.31
CA ILE A 164 -16.23 14.45 8.94
C ILE A 164 -17.38 15.45 8.79
N PHE A 165 -17.93 15.64 7.60
CA PHE A 165 -18.91 16.71 7.39
C PHE A 165 -20.32 16.36 7.90
N VAL A 166 -20.83 15.17 7.61
CA VAL A 166 -22.17 14.74 8.06
C VAL A 166 -22.15 14.28 9.53
N ASN A 167 -21.21 13.42 9.90
CA ASN A 167 -21.17 12.83 11.24
C ASN A 167 -20.54 13.74 12.30
N VAL A 168 -19.40 14.39 12.02
CA VAL A 168 -18.69 15.22 13.03
C VAL A 168 -19.18 16.67 13.03
N ILE A 169 -19.36 17.30 11.87
CA ILE A 169 -19.76 18.72 11.80
C ILE A 169 -21.28 18.87 11.95
N HIS A 170 -22.07 18.10 11.20
CA HIS A 170 -23.54 18.24 11.18
C HIS A 170 -24.30 17.33 12.15
N HIS A 171 -23.62 16.49 12.94
CA HIS A 171 -24.23 15.62 13.96
C HIS A 171 -25.48 14.87 13.45
N GLY A 172 -25.42 14.36 12.21
CA GLY A 172 -26.49 13.55 11.61
C GLY A 172 -27.73 14.32 11.12
N LYS A 173 -27.65 15.64 10.90
CA LYS A 173 -28.72 16.41 10.25
C LYS A 173 -28.22 17.11 8.98
N GLU A 174 -28.60 16.57 7.83
CA GLU A 174 -28.47 17.29 6.57
C GLU A 174 -29.45 18.47 6.55
N HIS A 175 -28.94 19.70 6.50
CA HIS A 175 -29.79 20.88 6.43
C HIS A 175 -30.30 21.16 5.00
N LYS A 176 -29.66 20.65 3.95
CA LYS A 176 -30.07 20.83 2.55
C LYS A 176 -29.72 19.62 1.65
N PRO A 177 -30.65 19.17 0.79
CA PRO A 177 -30.36 18.15 -0.22
C PRO A 177 -29.31 18.67 -1.22
N GLY A 178 -28.18 17.96 -1.33
CA GLY A 178 -27.10 18.26 -2.28
C GLY A 178 -25.89 19.02 -1.73
N GLU A 179 -25.88 19.43 -0.45
CA GLU A 179 -24.68 20.02 0.18
C GLU A 179 -23.56 19.00 0.31
N GLU A 180 -23.88 17.73 0.59
CA GLU A 180 -22.91 16.63 0.67
C GLU A 180 -22.10 16.49 -0.62
N ILE A 181 -22.77 16.53 -1.79
CA ILE A 181 -22.11 16.41 -3.11
C ILE A 181 -21.18 17.61 -3.35
N ARG A 182 -21.55 18.80 -2.91
CA ARG A 182 -20.71 20.01 -3.05
C ARG A 182 -19.48 19.91 -2.18
N VAL A 183 -19.63 19.46 -0.93
CA VAL A 183 -18.51 19.27 0.01
C VAL A 183 -17.60 18.15 -0.44
N ALA A 184 -18.14 17.03 -0.93
CA ALA A 184 -17.36 15.95 -1.52
C ALA A 184 -16.51 16.46 -2.70
N ARG A 185 -17.08 17.29 -3.59
CA ARG A 185 -16.33 17.86 -4.73
C ARG A 185 -15.21 18.80 -4.30
N ILE A 186 -15.45 19.68 -3.31
CA ILE A 186 -14.41 20.57 -2.77
C ILE A 186 -13.31 19.76 -2.08
N THR A 187 -13.69 18.74 -1.33
CA THR A 187 -12.74 17.86 -0.63
C THR A 187 -11.90 17.07 -1.62
N ALA A 188 -12.50 16.54 -2.70
CA ALA A 188 -11.76 15.88 -3.78
C ALA A 188 -10.69 16.80 -4.39
N PHE A 189 -11.01 18.08 -4.58
CA PHE A 189 -10.07 19.07 -5.09
C PHE A 189 -8.94 19.36 -4.09
N ALA A 190 -9.25 19.55 -2.80
CA ALA A 190 -8.25 19.78 -1.76
C ALA A 190 -7.31 18.58 -1.57
N VAL A 191 -7.87 17.35 -1.50
CA VAL A 191 -7.10 16.11 -1.40
C VAL A 191 -6.21 15.93 -2.63
N GLY A 192 -6.71 16.25 -3.82
CA GLY A 192 -5.93 16.24 -5.06
C GLY A 192 -4.73 17.18 -5.03
N ILE A 193 -4.92 18.43 -4.57
CA ILE A 193 -3.82 19.40 -4.42
C ILE A 193 -2.76 18.87 -3.46
N VAL A 194 -3.18 18.39 -2.28
CA VAL A 194 -2.24 17.84 -1.28
C VAL A 194 -1.47 16.66 -1.84
N ALA A 195 -2.14 15.75 -2.56
CA ALA A 195 -1.50 14.60 -3.20
C ALA A 195 -0.48 15.02 -4.27
N ILE A 196 -0.79 16.04 -5.09
CA ILE A 196 0.14 16.56 -6.12
C ILE A 196 1.37 17.19 -5.46
N VAL A 197 1.17 18.03 -4.44
CA VAL A 197 2.28 18.67 -3.72
C VAL A 197 3.19 17.62 -3.09
N LEU A 198 2.61 16.62 -2.43
CA LEU A 198 3.38 15.53 -1.81
C LEU A 198 4.12 14.68 -2.86
N ALA A 199 3.50 14.42 -4.02
CA ALA A 199 4.14 13.71 -5.12
C ALA A 199 5.34 14.47 -5.71
N ILE A 200 5.26 15.81 -5.82
CA ILE A 200 6.37 16.65 -6.30
C ILE A 200 7.55 16.58 -5.34
N VAL A 201 7.29 16.63 -4.02
CA VAL A 201 8.32 16.54 -2.99
C VAL A 201 9.00 15.17 -3.01
N LEU A 202 8.24 14.10 -3.25
CA LEU A 202 8.73 12.71 -3.22
C LEU A 202 9.15 12.16 -4.59
N ARG A 203 9.32 13.01 -5.62
CA ARG A 203 9.54 12.57 -7.02
C ARG A 203 10.77 11.70 -7.27
N TYR A 204 11.80 11.83 -6.43
CA TYR A 204 13.05 11.07 -6.55
C TYR A 204 13.06 9.77 -5.74
N GLN A 205 12.00 9.52 -4.98
CA GLN A 205 11.89 8.32 -4.16
C GLN A 205 11.39 7.14 -5.00
N ASN A 206 11.84 5.95 -4.62
CA ASN A 206 11.36 4.74 -5.26
C ASN A 206 9.90 4.49 -4.86
N VAL A 207 9.01 4.27 -5.82
CA VAL A 207 7.58 4.06 -5.56
C VAL A 207 7.35 2.84 -4.67
N ALA A 208 8.14 1.76 -4.81
CA ALA A 208 8.02 0.59 -3.96
C ALA A 208 8.32 0.90 -2.49
N PHE A 209 9.23 1.85 -2.23
CA PHE A 209 9.51 2.32 -0.88
C PHE A 209 8.34 3.12 -0.30
N LEU A 210 7.80 4.09 -1.05
CA LEU A 210 6.65 4.90 -0.63
C LEU A 210 5.41 4.03 -0.33
N VAL A 211 5.18 3.01 -1.16
CA VAL A 211 4.10 2.04 -0.96
C VAL A 211 4.32 1.22 0.32
N GLY A 212 5.56 0.79 0.59
CA GLY A 212 5.90 0.09 1.83
C GLY A 212 5.59 0.92 3.09
N LEU A 213 5.92 2.22 3.07
CA LEU A 213 5.59 3.14 4.17
C LEU A 213 4.07 3.25 4.40
N ALA A 214 3.30 3.42 3.32
CA ALA A 214 1.84 3.50 3.40
C ALA A 214 1.23 2.22 4.01
N PHE A 215 1.71 1.04 3.60
CA PHE A 215 1.27 -0.23 4.17
C PHE A 215 1.68 -0.40 5.63
N ALA A 216 2.87 0.05 6.03
CA ALA A 216 3.31 0.01 7.43
C ALA A 216 2.41 0.86 8.35
N VAL A 217 2.03 2.05 7.89
CA VAL A 217 1.07 2.92 8.61
C VAL A 217 -0.31 2.25 8.70
N ALA A 218 -0.82 1.72 7.59
CA ALA A 218 -2.12 1.04 7.56
C ALA A 218 -2.14 -0.20 8.47
N ALA A 219 -1.08 -1.00 8.44
CA ALA A 219 -0.93 -2.16 9.32
C ALA A 219 -0.94 -1.76 10.79
N SER A 220 -0.26 -0.66 11.16
CA SER A 220 -0.08 -0.28 12.56
C SER A 220 -1.31 0.42 13.16
N ALA A 221 -2.03 1.23 12.39
CA ALA A 221 -3.18 1.98 12.87
C ALA A 221 -4.48 1.18 12.75
N ASN A 222 -4.79 0.65 11.56
CA ASN A 222 -6.12 0.14 11.27
C ASN A 222 -6.31 -1.32 11.70
N LEU A 223 -5.32 -2.19 11.41
CA LEU A 223 -5.49 -3.62 11.64
C LEU A 223 -5.74 -3.98 13.11
N PRO A 224 -4.99 -3.45 14.11
CA PRO A 224 -5.26 -3.77 15.51
C PRO A 224 -6.68 -3.42 15.92
N VAL A 225 -7.17 -2.26 15.47
CA VAL A 225 -8.49 -1.75 15.83
C VAL A 225 -9.57 -2.62 15.20
N VAL A 226 -9.44 -2.97 13.91
CA VAL A 226 -10.38 -3.87 13.21
C VAL A 226 -10.37 -5.29 13.80
N CYS A 227 -9.21 -5.83 14.16
CA CYS A 227 -9.15 -7.14 14.80
C CYS A 227 -9.80 -7.13 16.19
N LEU A 228 -9.54 -6.11 17.01
CA LEU A 228 -10.10 -6.05 18.35
C LEU A 228 -11.61 -5.75 18.34
N THR A 229 -12.13 -4.98 17.38
CA THR A 229 -13.58 -4.78 17.23
C THR A 229 -14.31 -6.07 16.88
N LEU A 230 -13.71 -6.94 16.05
CA LEU A 230 -14.32 -8.21 15.62
C LEU A 230 -14.19 -9.34 16.65
N PHE A 231 -13.07 -9.43 17.37
CA PHE A 231 -12.77 -10.57 18.23
C PHE A 231 -12.92 -10.27 19.73
N TRP A 232 -12.97 -9.01 20.16
CA TRP A 232 -13.00 -8.66 21.58
C TRP A 232 -14.31 -8.00 22.01
N LYS A 233 -15.11 -8.74 22.79
CA LYS A 233 -16.42 -8.34 23.31
C LYS A 233 -16.45 -7.01 24.09
N ARG A 234 -15.32 -6.58 24.64
CA ARG A 234 -15.20 -5.39 25.51
C ARG A 234 -14.51 -4.20 24.84
N PHE A 235 -14.18 -4.31 23.55
CA PHE A 235 -13.48 -3.26 22.84
C PHE A 235 -14.34 -2.00 22.74
N ASN A 236 -13.81 -0.87 23.18
CA ASN A 236 -14.55 0.38 23.32
C ASN A 236 -13.96 1.52 22.49
N THR A 237 -14.70 2.63 22.44
CA THR A 237 -14.34 3.82 21.67
C THR A 237 -12.99 4.41 22.10
N THR A 238 -12.66 4.34 23.40
CA THR A 238 -11.40 4.88 23.94
C THR A 238 -10.20 4.03 23.52
N GLY A 239 -10.34 2.70 23.54
CA GLY A 239 -9.37 1.76 22.99
C GLY A 239 -9.15 1.93 21.49
N ALA A 240 -10.22 2.15 20.73
CA ALA A 240 -10.12 2.43 19.29
C ALA A 240 -9.33 3.72 19.01
N VAL A 241 -9.65 4.82 19.70
CA VAL A 241 -8.96 6.10 19.50
C VAL A 241 -7.51 6.04 19.93
N MET A 242 -7.19 5.43 21.09
CA MET A 242 -5.81 5.27 21.53
C MET A 242 -5.01 4.35 20.61
N GLY A 243 -5.60 3.26 20.13
CA GLY A 243 -4.99 2.35 19.16
C GLY A 243 -4.65 3.05 17.84
N LEU A 244 -5.62 3.78 17.27
CA LEU A 244 -5.43 4.56 16.05
C LEU A 244 -4.37 5.65 16.24
N ALA A 245 -4.47 6.45 17.31
CA ALA A 245 -3.58 7.57 17.56
C ALA A 245 -2.14 7.11 17.81
N VAL A 246 -1.93 6.10 18.66
CA VAL A 246 -0.60 5.58 18.96
C VAL A 246 -0.05 4.78 17.78
N GLY A 247 -0.86 4.01 17.07
CA GLY A 247 -0.43 3.29 15.86
C GLY A 247 -0.01 4.23 14.74
N LEU A 248 -0.77 5.31 14.50
CA LEU A 248 -0.43 6.34 13.51
C LEU A 248 0.82 7.13 13.95
N PHE A 249 0.86 7.60 15.19
CA PHE A 249 1.97 8.40 15.69
C PHE A 249 3.28 7.58 15.73
N SER A 250 3.23 6.35 16.24
CA SER A 250 4.40 5.47 16.30
C SER A 250 4.89 5.10 14.90
N SER A 251 3.99 4.74 13.97
CA SER A 251 4.41 4.43 12.59
C SER A 251 5.05 5.63 11.92
N ILE A 252 4.46 6.83 12.00
CA ILE A 252 5.07 8.05 11.44
C ILE A 252 6.40 8.35 12.13
N LEU A 253 6.46 8.28 13.46
CA LEU A 253 7.68 8.56 14.23
C LEU A 253 8.82 7.62 13.83
N PHE A 254 8.56 6.31 13.73
CA PHE A 254 9.57 5.36 13.31
C PHE A 254 9.91 5.44 11.83
N ILE A 255 8.98 5.87 10.96
CA ILE A 255 9.28 6.16 9.55
C ILE A 255 10.25 7.35 9.44
N VAL A 256 10.00 8.41 10.21
CA VAL A 256 10.87 9.59 10.26
C VAL A 256 12.24 9.24 10.87
N LEU A 257 12.28 8.38 11.88
CA LEU A 257 13.51 7.87 12.50
C LEU A 257 14.21 6.75 11.69
N SER A 258 13.61 6.28 10.59
CA SER A 258 14.16 5.19 9.79
C SER A 258 15.35 5.66 8.95
N PRO A 259 16.27 4.75 8.58
CA PRO A 259 17.46 5.07 7.77
C PRO A 259 17.12 5.71 6.41
N ASN A 260 15.87 5.63 5.97
CA ASN A 260 15.43 6.16 4.68
C ASN A 260 15.05 7.65 4.72
N VAL A 261 14.81 8.19 5.92
CA VAL A 261 14.46 9.60 6.15
C VAL A 261 15.52 10.29 6.99
N MET A 262 16.16 9.55 7.92
CA MET A 262 17.32 9.96 8.70
C MET A 262 18.59 9.26 8.21
N GLY A 263 19.52 10.03 7.66
CA GLY A 263 20.82 9.53 7.20
C GLY A 263 21.83 10.68 7.09
N ILE A 264 23.09 10.41 7.42
CA ILE A 264 24.18 11.38 7.27
C ILE A 264 24.72 11.23 5.84
N ASP A 265 24.29 12.10 4.94
CA ASP A 265 24.83 12.15 3.58
C ASP A 265 26.18 12.85 3.55
N GLY A 266 27.18 12.21 2.92
CA GLY A 266 28.45 12.84 2.61
C GLY A 266 28.34 13.96 1.58
N PRO A 267 29.35 14.83 1.46
CA PRO A 267 29.32 16.04 0.61
C PRO A 267 29.18 15.79 -0.92
N GLU A 268 29.21 14.54 -1.37
CA GLU A 268 29.10 14.14 -2.79
C GLU A 268 27.67 13.81 -3.25
N VAL A 269 26.68 13.76 -2.35
CA VAL A 269 25.29 13.47 -2.70
C VAL A 269 24.56 14.76 -3.06
N ALA A 270 24.07 14.84 -4.31
CA ALA A 270 23.28 15.95 -4.84
C ALA A 270 22.10 16.28 -3.91
N GLU A 271 21.82 17.58 -3.70
CA GLU A 271 20.81 18.08 -2.74
C GLU A 271 19.43 17.44 -2.88
N ALA A 272 19.06 16.98 -4.08
CA ALA A 272 17.81 16.31 -4.39
C ALA A 272 17.70 14.84 -3.88
N LYS A 273 18.82 14.23 -3.48
CA LYS A 273 18.91 12.85 -2.95
C LYS A 273 19.28 12.80 -1.46
N ARG A 274 19.39 13.96 -0.80
CA ARG A 274 19.72 14.01 0.63
C ARG A 274 18.53 13.53 1.47
N HIS A 275 18.83 12.77 2.52
CA HIS A 275 17.89 12.41 3.56
C HIS A 275 17.33 13.70 4.19
N LEU A 276 16.03 13.70 4.51
CA LEU A 276 15.34 14.88 5.04
C LEU A 276 15.90 15.31 6.41
N ILE A 277 16.56 14.42 7.14
CA ILE A 277 17.14 14.68 8.46
C ILE A 277 18.58 14.10 8.50
N GLN A 278 19.57 14.98 8.67
CA GLN A 278 20.98 14.59 8.79
C GLN A 278 21.34 14.19 10.23
N ALA A 279 20.86 13.02 10.66
CA ALA A 279 21.18 12.44 11.95
C ALA A 279 21.41 10.93 11.82
N ALA A 280 22.23 10.35 12.71
CA ALA A 280 22.43 8.92 12.74
C ALA A 280 21.09 8.19 13.00
N PRO A 281 20.74 7.14 12.24
CA PRO A 281 19.49 6.44 12.41
C PRO A 281 19.44 5.80 13.80
N LEU A 282 18.53 6.28 14.65
CA LEU A 282 18.25 5.70 15.97
C LEU A 282 17.55 4.33 15.87
N PHE A 283 16.99 4.00 14.70
CA PHE A 283 16.33 2.73 14.44
C PHE A 283 16.90 2.06 13.18
N PRO A 284 17.40 0.82 13.26
CA PRO A 284 18.13 0.20 12.14
C PRO A 284 17.22 -0.37 11.03
N LEU A 285 15.91 -0.47 11.24
CA LEU A 285 15.00 -1.10 10.28
C LEU A 285 14.33 -0.07 9.36
N ALA A 286 14.40 -0.29 8.05
CA ALA A 286 13.69 0.55 7.06
C ALA A 286 12.17 0.47 7.16
N ASN A 287 11.63 -0.64 7.67
CA ASN A 287 10.20 -0.84 7.88
C ASN A 287 9.91 -1.05 9.36
N PRO A 288 9.18 -0.14 10.01
CA PRO A 288 8.96 -0.21 11.46
C PRO A 288 7.77 -1.07 11.87
N ALA A 289 7.06 -1.70 10.92
CA ALA A 289 5.84 -2.46 11.17
C ALA A 289 5.98 -3.51 12.27
N ILE A 290 7.15 -4.15 12.41
CA ILE A 290 7.39 -5.15 13.47
C ILE A 290 7.33 -4.57 14.89
N VAL A 291 7.57 -3.26 15.07
CA VAL A 291 7.51 -2.57 16.37
C VAL A 291 6.24 -1.70 16.48
N SER A 292 5.86 -1.00 15.42
CA SER A 292 4.68 -0.14 15.44
C SER A 292 3.36 -0.92 15.51
N LEU A 293 3.30 -2.13 14.93
CA LEU A 293 2.10 -2.98 15.00
C LEU A 293 1.80 -3.48 16.44
N PRO A 294 2.76 -4.07 17.18
CA PRO A 294 2.54 -4.41 18.59
C PRO A 294 2.21 -3.19 19.45
N LEU A 295 2.84 -2.03 19.21
CA LEU A 295 2.57 -0.81 19.97
C LEU A 295 1.14 -0.29 19.76
N GLY A 296 0.65 -0.29 18.52
CA GLY A 296 -0.75 0.05 18.22
C GLY A 296 -1.73 -0.89 18.92
N LEU A 297 -1.45 -2.20 18.91
CA LEU A 297 -2.26 -3.20 19.59
C LEU A 297 -2.23 -3.04 21.13
N LEU A 298 -1.06 -2.82 21.71
CA LEU A 298 -0.90 -2.59 23.15
C LEU A 298 -1.63 -1.32 23.60
N ALA A 299 -1.52 -0.23 22.84
CA ALA A 299 -2.24 1.00 23.13
C ALA A 299 -3.76 0.82 23.04
N ALA A 300 -4.24 0.04 22.07
CA ALA A 300 -5.65 -0.29 21.94
C ALA A 300 -6.15 -1.11 23.13
N VAL A 301 -5.35 -2.08 23.59
CA VAL A 301 -5.62 -2.89 24.79
C VAL A 301 -5.66 -2.04 26.06
N ILE A 302 -4.65 -1.20 26.27
CA ILE A 302 -4.55 -0.32 27.44
C ILE A 302 -5.71 0.68 27.46
N GLY A 303 -6.02 1.31 26.33
CA GLY A 303 -7.14 2.23 26.20
C GLY A 303 -8.49 1.56 26.47
N THR A 304 -8.63 0.29 26.08
CA THR A 304 -9.82 -0.51 26.37
C THR A 304 -9.96 -0.80 27.87
N LEU A 305 -8.84 -1.09 28.55
CA LEU A 305 -8.82 -1.38 29.99
C LEU A 305 -9.02 -0.13 30.86
N LEU A 306 -8.59 1.04 30.40
CA LEU A 306 -8.69 2.30 31.15
C LEU A 306 -10.12 2.79 31.36
N LYS A 307 -11.01 2.57 30.39
CA LYS A 307 -12.39 3.06 30.45
C LYS A 307 -13.35 1.96 30.06
N ARG A 308 -14.19 1.50 30.98
CA ARG A 308 -15.20 0.47 30.69
C ARG A 308 -16.46 1.12 30.11
N GLU A 309 -16.88 0.69 28.93
CA GLU A 309 -18.09 1.18 28.26
C GLU A 309 -19.14 0.05 28.20
N PRO A 310 -20.23 0.09 29.00
CA PRO A 310 -21.24 -0.97 29.02
C PRO A 310 -21.96 -1.17 27.68
N SER A 311 -22.12 -0.09 26.90
CA SER A 311 -22.68 -0.11 25.54
C SER A 311 -21.82 -0.83 24.51
N ALA A 312 -20.55 -1.12 24.81
CA ALA A 312 -19.68 -1.87 23.92
C ALA A 312 -20.09 -3.34 23.82
N GLU A 313 -20.48 -3.96 24.94
CA GLU A 313 -20.89 -5.38 24.97
C GLU A 313 -22.21 -5.58 24.20
N SER A 314 -23.15 -4.63 24.27
CA SER A 314 -24.40 -4.69 23.51
C SER A 314 -24.19 -4.49 22.00
N LYS A 315 -23.34 -3.53 21.61
CA LYS A 315 -22.98 -3.31 20.19
C LYS A 315 -22.23 -4.50 19.59
N PHE A 316 -21.36 -5.16 20.38
CA PHE A 316 -20.67 -6.38 19.95
C PHE A 316 -21.65 -7.54 19.73
N ALA A 317 -22.62 -7.71 20.64
CA ALA A 317 -23.66 -8.72 20.49
C ALA A 317 -24.48 -8.48 19.22
N GLU A 318 -24.89 -7.23 18.96
CA GLU A 318 -25.58 -6.85 17.73
C GLU A 318 -24.74 -7.12 16.47
N MET A 319 -23.46 -6.73 16.47
CA MET A 319 -22.53 -6.99 15.37
C MET A 319 -22.35 -8.51 15.12
N THR A 320 -22.25 -9.30 16.18
CA THR A 320 -22.11 -10.77 16.11
C THR A 320 -23.36 -11.41 15.50
N VAL A 321 -24.55 -10.95 15.91
CA VAL A 321 -25.81 -11.41 15.33
C VAL A 321 -25.87 -11.05 13.85
N ARG A 322 -25.61 -9.80 13.48
CA ARG A 322 -25.60 -9.37 12.07
C ARG A 322 -24.59 -10.16 11.22
N ALA A 323 -23.38 -10.39 11.75
CA ALA A 323 -22.33 -11.14 11.07
C ALA A 323 -22.69 -12.64 10.86
N HIS A 324 -23.39 -13.28 11.81
CA HIS A 324 -23.76 -14.70 11.70
C HIS A 324 -25.09 -14.95 11.01
N THR A 325 -26.03 -14.01 11.08
CA THR A 325 -27.39 -14.16 10.52
C THR A 325 -27.58 -13.45 9.18
N GLY A 326 -26.70 -12.52 8.83
CA GLY A 326 -26.88 -11.65 7.66
C GLY A 326 -28.00 -10.60 7.83
N LEU A 327 -28.53 -10.42 9.05
CA LEU A 327 -29.53 -9.38 9.36
C LEU A 327 -28.99 -7.99 8.99
N GLY A 328 -29.65 -7.31 8.04
CA GLY A 328 -29.24 -6.02 7.49
C GLY A 328 -28.42 -6.08 6.19
N ALA A 329 -28.19 -7.28 5.62
CA ALA A 329 -27.64 -7.46 4.27
C ALA A 329 -28.75 -7.44 3.18
N GLU A 330 -29.87 -6.76 3.44
CA GLU A 330 -30.93 -6.58 2.44
C GLU A 330 -30.48 -5.61 1.34
N GLN A 331 -30.99 -5.88 0.13
CA GLN A 331 -30.62 -5.21 -1.11
C GLN A 331 -30.77 -3.68 -0.98
N ALA A 332 -29.79 -2.93 -1.48
CA ALA A 332 -29.97 -1.52 -1.77
C ALA A 332 -31.20 -1.38 -2.68
N GLU A 333 -32.23 -0.67 -2.21
CA GLU A 333 -33.37 -0.32 -3.06
C GLU A 333 -32.84 0.43 -4.29
N PRO A 334 -33.38 0.14 -5.49
CA PRO A 334 -33.04 0.90 -6.68
C PRO A 334 -33.57 2.33 -6.52
N HIS A 335 -32.66 3.28 -6.33
CA HIS A 335 -32.90 4.71 -6.56
C HIS A 335 -32.65 5.07 -8.02
#